data_AF-A0A9D2CX23-F1
#
_entry.id   AF-A0A9D2CX23-F1
#
_cell.length_a   1.000
_cell.length_b   1.000
_cell.length_c   1.000
_cell.angle_alpha   90.00
_cell.angle_beta   90.00
_cell.angle_gamma   90.00
#
_symmetry.space_group_name_H-M   'P 1'
#
loop_
_entity.id
_entity.type
_entity.pdbx_description
1 polymer ?
#
loop_
_entity_poly.entity_id
_entity_poly.type
_entity_poly.pdbx_seq_one_letter_code
_entity_poly.pdbx_strand_id
1 'polypeptide(L)' 'APIISSLQDGVLSYVTKSGEEHTETVKGGFVEMNGNKVSVCVN' A
#
# COMPACT_ATOMS: atom_id res chain seq x y z
N ALA A 1 9.95 15.05 1.04
CA ALA A 1 10.93 13.95 1.13
C ALA A 1 10.22 12.65 0.78
N PRO A 2 10.87 11.69 0.09
CA PRO A 2 10.29 10.37 -0.14
C PRO A 2 10.22 9.58 1.18
N ILE A 3 9.14 8.84 1.38
CA ILE A 3 8.95 7.95 2.54
C ILE A 3 8.96 6.51 2.03
N ILE A 4 9.78 5.66 2.66
CA ILE A 4 9.78 4.23 2.39
C ILE A 4 9.55 3.51 3.71
N SER A 5 8.57 2.62 3.77
CA SER A 5 8.27 1.81 4.94
C SER A 5 8.08 0.35 4.56
N SER A 6 8.62 -0.55 5.37
CA SER A 6 8.37 -1.98 5.22
C SER A 6 6.95 -2.34 5.66
N LEU A 7 6.30 -3.25 4.93
CA LEU A 7 5.04 -3.86 5.35
C LEU A 7 5.32 -5.14 6.12
N GLN A 8 4.48 -5.42 7.10
CA GLN A 8 4.45 -6.68 7.84
C GLN A 8 3.20 -7.47 7.43
N ASP A 9 3.13 -8.72 7.87
CA ASP A 9 1.95 -9.56 7.69
C ASP A 9 0.70 -8.85 8.22
N GLY A 10 -0.32 -8.73 7.38
CA GLY A 10 -1.51 -7.96 7.72
C GLY A 10 -2.47 -7.78 6.54
N VAL A 11 -3.32 -6.77 6.63
CA VAL A 11 -4.33 -6.45 5.61
C VAL A 11 -4.06 -5.07 5.03
N LEU A 12 -3.89 -5.00 3.71
CA LEU A 12 -3.87 -3.77 2.95
C LEU A 12 -5.32 -3.41 2.57
N SER A 13 -5.78 -2.23 2.98
CA SER A 13 -7.09 -1.71 2.59
C SER A 13 -6.93 -0.42 1.78
N TYR A 14 -7.66 -0.30 0.66
CA TYR A 14 -7.67 0.91 -0.15
C TYR A 14 -9.01 1.14 -0.82
N VAL A 15 -9.28 2.41 -1.15
CA VAL A 15 -10.50 2.82 -1.84
C VAL A 15 -10.13 3.36 -3.21
N THR A 16 -10.77 2.83 -4.25
CA THR A 16 -10.57 3.31 -5.61
C THR A 16 -11.26 4.66 -5.81
N LYS A 17 -10.93 5.37 -6.90
CA LYS A 17 -11.59 6.64 -7.24
C LYS A 17 -13.09 6.49 -7.49
N SER A 18 -13.58 5.29 -7.81
CA SER A 18 -14.99 4.97 -7.96
C SER A 18 -15.70 4.67 -6.62
N GLY A 19 -14.98 4.71 -5.50
CA GLY A 19 -15.53 4.43 -4.16
C GLY A 19 -15.60 2.95 -3.81
N GLU A 20 -14.98 2.08 -4.60
CA GLU A 20 -14.93 0.64 -4.30
C GLU A 20 -13.84 0.38 -3.25
N GLU A 21 -14.23 -0.27 -2.16
CA GLU A 21 -13.30 -0.71 -1.12
C GLU A 21 -12.69 -2.05 -1.49
N HIS A 22 -11.37 -2.14 -1.40
CA HIS A 22 -10.61 -3.35 -1.61
C HIS A 22 -9.82 -3.69 -0.36
N THR A 23 -9.71 -4.98 -0.08
CA THR A 23 -8.88 -5.51 0.99
C THR A 23 -8.09 -6.70 0.48
N GLU A 24 -6.79 -6.70 0.76
CA GLU A 24 -5.88 -7.77 0.36
C GLU A 24 -5.00 -8.17 1.54
N THR A 25 -4.85 -9.48 1.76
CA THR A 25 -3.95 -9.98 2.79
C THR A 25 -2.54 -9.97 2.25
N VAL A 26 -1.63 -9.29 2.93
CA VAL A 26 -0.22 -9.16 2.56
C VAL A 26 0.66 -9.90 3.56
N LYS A 27 1.72 -10.55 3.06
CA LYS A 27 2.73 -11.25 3.88
C LYS A 27 4.02 -10.43 4.04
N GLY A 28 3.93 -9.14 3.82
CA GLY A 28 5.06 -8.22 3.76
C GLY A 28 5.29 -7.63 2.38
N GLY A 29 6.33 -6.80 2.30
CA GLY A 29 6.60 -5.94 1.15
C GLY A 29 7.07 -4.56 1.60
N PHE A 30 6.82 -3.54 0.79
CA PHE A 30 7.13 -2.15 1.15
C PHE A 30 6.16 -1.17 0.50
N VAL A 31 5.99 -0.03 1.14
CA VAL A 31 5.28 1.13 0.61
C VAL A 31 6.27 2.26 0.38
N GLU A 32 6.23 2.85 -0.80
CA GLU A 32 6.94 4.07 -1.17
C GLU A 32 5.92 5.19 -1.39
N MET A 33 6.19 6.36 -0.82
CA MET A 33 5.45 7.57 -1.10
C MET A 33 6.40 8.62 -1.68
N ASN A 34 6.17 8.99 -2.94
CA ASN A 34 6.98 9.93 -3.69
C ASN A 34 6.08 10.82 -4.55
N GLY A 35 6.19 12.15 -4.40
CA GLY A 35 5.50 13.11 -5.27
C GLY A 35 3.98 12.87 -5.38
N ASN A 36 3.28 12.71 -4.25
CA ASN A 36 1.85 12.39 -4.15
C ASN A 36 1.42 11.07 -4.82
N LYS A 37 2.37 10.20 -5.18
CA LYS A 37 2.11 8.84 -5.60
C LYS A 37 2.50 7.90 -4.47
N VAL A 38 1.58 7.00 -4.14
CA VAL A 38 1.83 5.86 -3.25
C VAL A 38 1.99 4.62 -4.12
N SER A 39 3.08 3.90 -3.92
CA SER A 39 3.37 2.63 -4.57
C SER A 39 3.52 1.56 -3.50
N VAL A 40 2.72 0.49 -3.62
CA VAL A 40 2.75 -0.64 -2.69
C VAL A 40 3.24 -1.86 -3.45
N CYS A 41 4.36 -2.43 -3.01
CA CYS A 41 4.91 -3.65 -3.56
C CYS A 41 4.71 -4.77 -2.55
N VAL A 42 3.89 -5.76 -2.90
CA VAL A 42 3.53 -6.92 -2.08
C VAL A 42 4.28 -8.16 -2.58
N ASN A 43 4.59 -9.10 -1.68
CA ASN A 43 5.35 -10.33 -1.96
C ASN A 43 4.52 -11.60 -1.80
#